data_AF-A0A1Q7V740-F1
#
_entry.id   AF-A0A1Q7V740-F1
#
_cell.length_a   1.000
_cell.length_b   1.000
_cell.length_c   1.000
_cell.angle_alpha   90.00
_cell.angle_beta   90.00
_cell.angle_gamma   90.00
#
_symmetry.space_group_name_H-M   'P 1'
#
loop_
_entity.id
_entity.type
_entity.pdbx_description
1 polymer ?
#
loop_
_entity_poly.entity_id
_entity_poly.type
_entity_poly.pdbx_seq_one_letter_code
_entity_poly.pdbx_strand_id
1 'polypeptide(L)'
;MSPCGNDIQAPKKACSPRELLLHVGYAAEFILERSECQSKRVAKRIRQMIDESGGSLSCSPAKECRRLQVNLSLVSKQFRKLYHVTIRAYSRQVRMKTAEKLLKDSKRLNVDETARMLGYSFTSGFSRCFQKAFGKRPKHYQMQSENR
;
A
#
# COMPACT_ATOMS: atom_id res chain seq x y z
N MET A 1 -57.25 -11.90 -21.22
CA MET A 1 -56.86 -11.03 -22.35
C MET A 1 -57.67 -9.76 -22.23
N SER A 2 -57.02 -8.69 -21.80
CA SER A 2 -57.55 -7.32 -21.83
C SER A 2 -56.37 -6.35 -21.95
N PRO A 3 -56.60 -5.21 -22.61
CA PRO A 3 -55.58 -4.34 -23.18
C PRO A 3 -55.20 -3.21 -22.23
N CYS A 4 -54.02 -2.63 -22.41
CA CYS A 4 -53.74 -1.23 -22.08
C CYS A 4 -52.43 -0.85 -22.77
N GLY A 5 -52.54 -0.30 -23.99
CA GLY A 5 -51.52 0.62 -24.48
C GLY A 5 -51.55 1.86 -23.60
N ASN A 6 -50.38 2.32 -23.17
CA ASN A 6 -50.18 3.69 -22.73
C ASN A 6 -48.82 4.13 -23.26
N ASP A 7 -48.88 5.08 -24.18
CA ASP A 7 -47.76 5.84 -24.71
C ASP A 7 -46.95 6.46 -23.57
N ILE A 8 -45.72 5.97 -23.37
CA ILE A 8 -44.72 6.68 -22.56
C ILE A 8 -44.16 7.79 -23.47
N GLN A 9 -44.90 8.89 -23.56
CA GLN A 9 -44.37 10.15 -24.05
C GLN A 9 -43.35 10.67 -23.03
N ALA A 10 -42.08 10.26 -23.15
CA ALA A 10 -41.00 10.87 -22.38
C ALA A 10 -40.85 12.34 -22.83
N PRO A 11 -40.94 13.34 -21.92
CA PRO A 11 -40.70 14.72 -22.30
C PRO A 11 -39.22 14.88 -22.66
N LYS A 12 -38.92 14.99 -23.96
CA LYS A 12 -37.62 15.48 -24.44
C LYS A 12 -37.50 16.97 -24.11
N LYS A 13 -37.21 17.30 -22.84
CA LYS A 13 -36.63 18.60 -22.52
C LYS A 13 -35.21 18.57 -23.05
N ALA A 14 -34.97 19.32 -24.13
CA ALA A 14 -33.62 19.65 -24.59
C ALA A 14 -32.94 20.41 -23.44
N CYS A 15 -32.05 19.72 -22.72
CA CYS A 15 -31.23 20.33 -21.69
C CYS A 15 -30.28 21.32 -22.39
N SER A 16 -30.25 22.56 -21.94
CA SER A 16 -29.46 23.60 -22.60
C SER A 16 -27.97 23.23 -22.53
N PRO A 17 -27.14 23.57 -23.54
CA PRO A 17 -25.70 23.26 -23.52
C PRO A 17 -24.97 23.78 -22.25
N ARG A 18 -25.51 24.84 -21.62
CA ARG A 18 -24.98 25.40 -20.36
C ARG A 18 -25.30 24.54 -19.13
N GLU A 19 -26.45 23.89 -19.08
CA GLU A 19 -26.80 22.96 -17.99
C GLU A 19 -26.00 21.66 -18.11
N LEU A 20 -25.74 21.20 -19.33
CA LEU A 20 -24.88 20.03 -19.56
C LEU A 20 -23.44 20.27 -19.07
N LEU A 21 -22.88 21.46 -19.32
CA LEU A 21 -21.52 21.80 -18.87
C LEU A 21 -21.39 21.84 -17.35
N LEU A 22 -22.43 22.32 -16.65
CA LEU A 22 -22.48 22.34 -15.20
C LEU A 22 -22.57 20.92 -14.62
N HIS A 23 -23.43 20.06 -15.18
CA HIS A 23 -23.54 18.66 -14.76
C HIS A 23 -22.30 17.83 -15.08
N VAL A 24 -21.62 18.08 -16.20
CA VAL A 24 -20.34 17.44 -16.55
C VAL A 24 -19.23 17.89 -15.60
N GLY A 25 -19.19 19.17 -15.24
CA GLY A 25 -18.28 19.69 -14.21
C GLY A 25 -18.49 19.03 -12.85
N TYR A 26 -19.74 18.97 -12.37
CA TYR A 26 -20.07 18.28 -11.12
C TYR A 26 -19.78 16.78 -11.17
N ALA A 27 -19.99 16.11 -12.30
CA ALA A 27 -19.64 14.71 -12.47
C ALA A 27 -18.12 14.50 -12.41
N ALA A 28 -17.32 15.38 -13.02
CA ALA A 28 -15.86 15.31 -12.97
C ALA A 28 -15.32 15.50 -11.55
N GLU A 29 -15.79 16.51 -10.82
CA GLU A 29 -15.44 16.74 -9.42
C GLU A 29 -15.81 15.52 -8.54
N PHE A 30 -17.04 15.00 -8.68
CA PHE A 30 -17.48 13.84 -7.93
C PHE A 30 -16.68 12.57 -8.25
N ILE A 31 -16.29 12.35 -9.50
CA ILE A 31 -15.42 11.24 -9.91
C ILE A 31 -14.03 11.38 -9.30
N LEU A 32 -13.47 12.60 -9.28
CA LEU A 32 -12.18 12.89 -8.68
C LEU A 32 -12.20 12.67 -7.17
N GLU A 33 -13.18 13.23 -6.45
CA GLU A 33 -13.36 13.03 -5.01
C GLU A 33 -13.53 11.54 -4.66
N ARG A 34 -14.34 10.81 -5.44
CA ARG A 34 -14.54 9.37 -5.24
C ARG A 34 -13.24 8.58 -5.46
N SER A 35 -12.47 8.92 -6.50
CA SER A 35 -11.16 8.32 -6.79
C SER A 35 -10.14 8.60 -5.68
N GLU A 36 -10.13 9.81 -5.11
CA GLU A 36 -9.28 10.16 -3.97
C GLU A 36 -9.67 9.36 -2.72
N CYS A 37 -10.97 9.22 -2.43
CA CYS A 37 -11.44 8.41 -1.32
C CYS A 37 -11.04 6.92 -1.49
N GLN A 38 -11.17 6.38 -2.70
CA GLN A 38 -10.79 5.00 -3.01
C GLN A 38 -9.28 4.79 -2.85
N SER A 39 -8.45 5.63 -3.47
CA SER A 39 -7.00 5.51 -3.38
C SER A 39 -6.47 5.72 -1.95
N LYS A 40 -7.09 6.61 -1.16
CA LYS A 40 -6.83 6.78 0.27
C LYS A 40 -7.16 5.53 1.08
N ARG A 41 -8.32 4.88 0.82
CA ARG A 41 -8.71 3.62 1.47
C ARG A 41 -7.72 2.50 1.14
N VAL A 42 -7.33 2.36 -0.12
CA VAL A 42 -6.35 1.35 -0.55
C VAL A 42 -4.97 1.62 0.07
N ALA A 43 -4.55 2.88 0.19
CA ALA A 43 -3.28 3.22 0.86
C ALA A 43 -3.25 2.75 2.32
N LYS A 44 -4.35 2.93 3.07
CA LYS A 44 -4.50 2.40 4.43
C LYS A 44 -4.43 0.87 4.46
N ARG A 45 -5.10 0.20 3.51
CA ARG A 45 -5.07 -1.26 3.39
C ARG A 45 -3.67 -1.80 3.10
N ILE A 46 -2.93 -1.16 2.19
CA ILE A 46 -1.55 -1.54 1.89
C ILE A 46 -0.66 -1.39 3.12
N ARG A 47 -0.83 -0.32 3.92
CA ARG A 47 -0.11 -0.18 5.18
C ARG A 47 -0.37 -1.36 6.11
N GLN A 48 -1.65 -1.68 6.34
CA GLN A 48 -2.06 -2.82 7.16
C GLN A 48 -1.44 -4.14 6.66
N MET A 49 -1.49 -4.40 5.36
CA MET A 49 -0.89 -5.61 4.77
C MET A 49 0.63 -5.68 4.98
N ILE A 50 1.34 -4.55 4.92
CA ILE A 50 2.78 -4.49 5.19
C ILE A 50 3.05 -4.78 6.67
N ASP A 51 2.23 -4.24 7.57
CA ASP A 51 2.36 -4.45 9.01
C ASP A 51 2.09 -5.91 9.39
N GLU A 52 1.01 -6.51 8.87
CA GLU A 52 0.62 -7.92 9.09
C GLU A 52 1.66 -8.91 8.57
N SER A 53 2.31 -8.59 7.45
CA SER A 53 3.36 -9.44 6.86
C SER A 53 4.75 -9.24 7.47
N GLY A 54 4.90 -8.32 8.44
CA GLY A 54 6.21 -7.95 8.97
C GLY A 54 7.14 -7.33 7.91
N GLY A 55 6.56 -6.77 6.84
CA GLY A 55 7.26 -6.23 5.70
C GLY A 55 7.70 -7.28 4.66
N SER A 56 7.37 -8.55 4.84
CA SER A 56 7.67 -9.61 3.88
C SER A 56 7.07 -9.33 2.48
N LEU A 57 7.71 -9.83 1.43
CA LEU A 57 7.27 -9.65 0.04
C LEU A 57 6.07 -10.51 -0.37
N SER A 58 5.47 -11.28 0.56
CA SER A 58 4.35 -12.17 0.27
C SER A 58 3.12 -11.45 -0.32
N CYS A 59 2.99 -10.14 -0.05
CA CYS A 59 1.94 -9.30 -0.61
C CYS A 59 2.51 -8.05 -1.30
N SER A 60 2.41 -8.00 -2.63
CA SER A 60 2.87 -6.85 -3.42
C SER A 60 1.79 -5.75 -3.49
N PRO A 61 2.12 -4.48 -3.16
CA PRO A 61 1.23 -3.33 -3.36
C PRO A 61 0.62 -3.25 -4.77
N ALA A 62 1.41 -3.62 -5.80
CA ALA A 62 0.94 -3.62 -7.18
C ALA A 62 -0.11 -4.71 -7.45
N LYS A 63 0.05 -5.90 -6.86
CA LYS A 63 -0.91 -7.00 -6.97
C LYS A 63 -2.24 -6.61 -6.30
N GLU A 64 -2.16 -5.97 -5.12
CA GLU A 64 -3.34 -5.49 -4.41
C GLU A 64 -4.10 -4.41 -5.20
N CYS A 65 -3.37 -3.44 -5.76
CA CYS A 65 -3.98 -2.39 -6.57
C CYS A 65 -4.68 -2.96 -7.82
N ARG A 66 -4.08 -3.96 -8.49
CA ARG A 66 -4.72 -4.66 -9.61
C ARG A 66 -6.01 -5.37 -9.19
N ARG A 67 -5.99 -6.08 -8.05
CA ARG A 67 -7.17 -6.79 -7.52
C ARG A 67 -8.34 -5.84 -7.25
N LEU A 68 -8.04 -4.66 -6.72
CA LEU A 68 -9.06 -3.66 -6.37
C LEU A 68 -9.38 -2.69 -7.52
N GLN A 69 -8.76 -2.89 -8.70
CA GLN A 69 -8.90 -2.03 -9.87
C GLN A 69 -8.61 -0.55 -9.58
N VAL A 70 -7.54 -0.28 -8.81
CA VAL A 70 -7.12 1.08 -8.46
C VAL A 70 -5.74 1.38 -9.02
N ASN A 71 -5.54 2.61 -9.47
CA ASN A 71 -4.26 3.05 -10.02
C ASN A 71 -3.19 3.15 -8.91
N LEU A 72 -2.11 2.38 -9.03
CA LEU A 72 -1.00 2.34 -8.06
C LEU A 72 -0.34 3.71 -7.85
N SER A 73 -0.26 4.56 -8.88
CA SER A 73 0.32 5.90 -8.78
C SER A 73 -0.54 6.80 -7.89
N LEU A 74 -1.87 6.75 -8.00
CA LEU A 74 -2.78 7.48 -7.12
C LEU A 74 -2.67 7.00 -5.67
N VAL A 75 -2.64 5.68 -5.47
CA VAL A 75 -2.45 5.08 -4.14
C VAL A 75 -1.10 5.48 -3.55
N SER A 76 -0.02 5.49 -4.34
CA SER A 76 1.31 5.90 -3.89
C SER A 76 1.35 7.38 -3.50
N LYS A 77 0.67 8.25 -4.26
CA LYS A 77 0.50 9.67 -3.92
C LYS A 77 -0.24 9.83 -2.59
N GLN A 78 -1.38 9.16 -2.42
CA GLN A 78 -2.14 9.20 -1.17
C GLN A 78 -1.35 8.61 0.01
N PHE A 79 -0.63 7.51 -0.19
CA PHE A 79 0.21 6.92 0.86
C PHE A 79 1.28 7.90 1.35
N ARG A 80 1.97 8.58 0.43
CA ARG A 80 2.96 9.62 0.79
C ARG A 80 2.30 10.82 1.47
N LYS A 81 1.10 11.23 1.05
CA LYS A 81 0.34 12.32 1.68
C LYS A 81 -0.08 11.98 3.12
N LEU A 82 -0.50 10.73 3.36
CA LEU A 82 -0.99 10.28 4.67
C LEU A 82 0.13 9.97 5.67
N TYR A 83 1.24 9.40 5.20
CA TYR A 83 2.28 8.83 6.07
C TYR A 83 3.64 9.49 5.91
N HIS A 84 3.76 10.48 5.02
CA HIS A 84 4.99 11.22 4.75
C HIS A 84 6.19 10.34 4.36
N VAL A 85 5.92 9.14 3.85
CA VAL A 85 6.92 8.16 3.43
C VAL A 85 6.42 7.40 2.19
N THR A 86 7.33 6.90 1.36
CA THR A 86 6.94 6.05 0.24
C THR A 86 6.61 4.64 0.71
N ILE A 87 5.73 3.93 -0.02
CA ILE A 87 5.38 2.53 0.28
C ILE A 87 6.64 1.67 0.42
N ARG A 88 7.59 1.78 -0.53
CA ARG A 88 8.84 1.01 -0.52
C ARG A 88 9.72 1.32 0.69
N ALA A 89 9.83 2.59 1.08
CA ALA A 89 10.61 2.98 2.24
C ALA A 89 9.96 2.48 3.54
N TYR A 90 8.63 2.59 3.65
CA TYR A 90 7.87 2.04 4.76
C TYR A 90 8.03 0.52 4.88
N SER A 91 7.86 -0.24 3.79
CA SER A 91 8.09 -1.69 3.80
C SER A 91 9.50 -2.05 4.27
N ARG A 92 10.52 -1.26 3.88
CA ARG A 92 11.89 -1.48 4.34
C ARG A 92 12.03 -1.21 5.84
N GLN A 93 11.42 -0.14 6.35
CA GLN A 93 11.44 0.17 7.78
C GLN A 93 10.78 -0.95 8.59
N VAL A 94 9.62 -1.45 8.15
CA VAL A 94 8.94 -2.56 8.82
C VAL A 94 9.82 -3.81 8.79
N ARG A 95 10.42 -4.17 7.65
CA ARG A 95 11.39 -5.30 7.59
C ARG A 95 12.54 -5.18 8.58
N MET A 96 13.14 -3.99 8.69
CA MET A 96 14.27 -3.79 9.60
C MET A 96 13.85 -3.89 11.07
N LYS A 97 12.66 -3.38 11.42
CA LYS A 97 12.09 -3.57 12.76
C LYS A 97 11.77 -5.03 13.06
N THR A 98 11.23 -5.76 12.09
CA THR A 98 10.99 -7.21 12.22
C THR A 98 12.31 -7.95 12.39
N ALA A 99 13.33 -7.61 11.59
CA ALA A 99 14.66 -8.18 11.71
C ALA A 99 15.27 -7.95 13.09
N GLU A 100 15.16 -6.73 13.62
CA GLU A 100 15.67 -6.39 14.94
C GLU A 100 15.06 -7.28 16.03
N LYS A 101 13.73 -7.48 16.00
CA LYS A 101 13.04 -8.38 16.93
C LYS A 101 13.54 -9.82 16.79
N LEU A 102 13.57 -10.35 15.57
CA LEU A 102 14.03 -11.72 15.30
C LEU A 102 15.47 -11.96 15.78
N LEU A 103 16.36 -10.99 15.54
CA LEU A 103 17.76 -11.09 15.95
C LEU A 103 17.94 -10.95 17.47
N LYS A 104 17.05 -10.24 18.16
CA LYS A 104 17.04 -10.16 19.64
C LYS A 104 16.49 -11.43 20.29
N ASP A 105 15.41 -11.97 19.73
CA ASP A 105 14.65 -13.06 20.37
C ASP A 105 15.33 -14.43 20.16
N SER A 106 16.10 -14.61 19.09
CA SER A 106 16.69 -15.92 18.74
C SER A 106 18.21 -15.91 18.73
N LYS A 107 18.77 -16.53 19.78
CA LYS A 107 20.21 -16.71 20.06
C LYS A 107 21.01 -17.43 18.96
N ARG A 108 20.36 -18.10 18.01
CA ARG A 108 21.02 -18.89 16.93
C ARG A 108 20.46 -18.62 15.54
N LEU A 109 19.57 -17.63 15.36
CA LEU A 109 19.00 -17.39 14.04
C LEU A 109 20.10 -17.00 13.07
N ASN A 110 20.22 -17.78 11.99
CA ASN A 110 21.16 -17.50 10.93
C ASN A 110 20.75 -16.19 10.26
N VAL A 111 21.71 -15.26 10.13
CA VAL A 111 21.51 -13.97 9.46
C VAL A 111 20.99 -14.19 8.02
N ASP A 112 21.43 -15.28 7.37
CA ASP A 112 20.97 -15.67 6.03
C ASP A 112 19.51 -16.12 6.02
N GLU A 113 19.07 -16.88 7.02
CA GLU A 113 17.67 -17.28 7.19
C GLU A 113 16.78 -16.08 7.45
N THR A 114 17.22 -15.18 8.33
CA THR A 114 16.51 -13.92 8.61
C THR A 114 16.37 -13.08 7.34
N ALA A 115 17.44 -12.96 6.54
CA ALA A 115 17.40 -12.26 5.27
C ALA A 115 16.39 -12.90 4.29
N ARG A 116 16.41 -14.24 4.15
CA ARG A 116 15.48 -14.98 3.28
C ARG A 116 14.02 -14.81 3.73
N MET A 117 13.72 -14.93 5.01
CA MET A 117 12.37 -14.76 5.56
C MET A 117 11.80 -13.35 5.27
N LEU A 118 12.66 -12.34 5.28
CA LEU A 118 12.29 -10.94 5.00
C LEU A 118 12.29 -10.60 3.49
N GLY A 119 12.51 -11.60 2.63
CA GLY A 119 12.45 -11.45 1.17
C GLY A 119 13.69 -10.82 0.55
N TYR A 120 14.88 -11.03 1.12
CA TYR A 120 16.14 -10.67 0.49
C TYR A 120 16.76 -11.89 -0.20
N SER A 121 17.14 -11.73 -1.47
CA SER A 121 17.85 -12.76 -2.23
C SER A 121 19.28 -12.98 -1.72
N PHE A 122 19.91 -11.93 -1.19
CA PHE A 122 21.29 -11.96 -0.72
C PHE A 122 21.42 -11.28 0.64
N THR A 123 22.12 -11.94 1.57
CA THR A 123 22.38 -11.45 2.92
C THR A 123 23.19 -10.16 2.94
N SER A 124 24.05 -9.93 1.95
CA SER A 124 24.83 -8.69 1.81
C SER A 124 23.92 -7.47 1.68
N GLY A 125 22.87 -7.55 0.86
CA GLY A 125 21.87 -6.50 0.68
C GLY A 125 21.07 -6.23 1.96
N PHE A 126 20.66 -7.29 2.65
CA PHE A 126 20.01 -7.21 3.96
C PHE A 126 20.91 -6.53 4.99
N SER A 127 22.16 -7.00 5.13
CA SER A 127 23.13 -6.52 6.11
C SER A 127 23.41 -5.02 5.94
N ARG A 128 23.55 -4.54 4.70
CA ARG A 128 23.74 -3.12 4.41
C ARG A 128 22.53 -2.28 4.83
N CYS A 129 21.31 -2.77 4.55
CA CYS A 129 20.09 -2.09 4.98
C CYS A 129 19.97 -2.06 6.50
N PHE A 130 20.28 -3.16 7.17
CA PHE A 130 20.21 -3.28 8.62
C PHE A 130 21.23 -2.36 9.30
N GLN A 131 22.47 -2.36 8.82
CA GLN A 131 23.51 -1.45 9.32
C GLN A 131 23.12 0.01 9.11
N LYS A 132 22.51 0.36 7.98
CA LYS A 132 22.02 1.72 7.76
C LYS A 132 20.89 2.11 8.73
N ALA A 133 20.08 1.15 9.16
CA ALA A 133 18.97 1.39 10.08
C ALA A 133 19.40 1.49 11.56
N PHE A 134 20.38 0.67 11.97
CA PHE A 134 20.74 0.50 13.39
C PHE A 134 22.21 0.80 13.72
N GLY A 135 23.00 1.24 12.74
CA GLY A 135 24.42 1.57 12.89
C GLY A 135 25.38 0.38 13.00
N LYS A 136 24.86 -0.85 13.17
CA LYS A 136 25.67 -2.07 13.38
C LYS A 136 25.26 -3.17 12.41
N ARG A 137 26.21 -4.03 12.04
CA ARG A 137 25.90 -5.21 11.22
C ARG A 137 25.05 -6.20 12.02
N PRO A 138 24.15 -6.98 11.38
CA PRO A 138 23.25 -7.91 12.07
C PRO A 138 23.96 -8.83 13.07
N LYS A 139 25.08 -9.45 12.67
CA LYS A 139 25.86 -10.37 13.52
C LYS A 139 26.42 -9.69 14.77
N HIS A 140 26.98 -8.48 14.64
CA HIS A 140 27.45 -7.72 15.79
C HIS A 140 26.30 -7.27 16.70
N TYR A 141 25.13 -7.01 16.11
CA TYR A 141 23.94 -6.64 16.86
C TYR A 141 23.46 -7.81 17.74
N GLN A 142 23.46 -9.04 17.21
CA GLN A 142 23.15 -10.27 17.97
C GLN A 142 24.11 -10.49 19.14
N MET A 143 25.42 -10.37 18.91
CA MET A 143 26.43 -10.58 19.97
C MET A 143 26.30 -9.56 21.11
N GLN A 144 25.88 -8.33 20.84
CA GLN A 144 25.75 -7.32 21.90
C GLN A 144 24.49 -7.49 22.76
N SER A 145 23.45 -8.11 22.23
CA SER A 145 22.32 -8.54 23.07
C SER A 145 22.68 -9.69 24.01
N GLU A 146 23.82 -10.36 23.84
CA GLU A 146 24.28 -11.44 24.72
C GLU A 146 24.87 -10.93 26.05
N ASN A 147 25.28 -9.66 26.12
CA ASN A 147 25.96 -9.06 27.28
C ASN A 147 25.06 -8.14 28.14
N ARG A 148 23.73 -8.25 28.00
CA ARG A 148 22.74 -7.58 28.86
C ARG A 148 21.85 -8.60 29.53
#